data_AF-A0A223S718-F1
#
_entry.id   AF-A0A223S718-F1
#
_cell.length_a   1.000
_cell.length_b   1.000
_cell.length_c   1.000
_cell.angle_alpha   90.00
_cell.angle_beta   90.00
_cell.angle_gamma   90.00
#
_symmetry.space_group_name_H-M   'P 1'
#
loop_
_entity.id
_entity.type
_entity.pdbx_description
1 polymer ?
#
loop_
_entity_poly.entity_id
_entity_poly.type
_entity_poly.pdbx_seq_one_letter_code
_entity_poly.pdbx_strand_id
1 'polypeptide(L)'
;MRHFVGFLTGLVLAPVVVFGAGWALPRLTELKAQQATFLSAGGAVTLAVLSVLALLLAVAMAAPRLTPMVPGIAGLTLIGLSVGAVLRPELADRLPRGPGLSGALDLLPLGVFLPLGLALVIPMFLASRWTGAEHGDGVTEEEYFDGLYDEDYEDDERDRQPAAASRPSGHRRSD
;
A
#
# COMPACT_ATOMS: atom_id res chain seq x y z
N MET A 1 -5.28 9.67 -6.61
CA MET A 1 -5.30 8.40 -7.39
C MET A 1 -4.62 7.23 -6.66
N ARG A 2 -3.43 7.39 -6.05
CA ARG A 2 -2.72 6.31 -5.33
C ARG A 2 -3.55 5.52 -4.30
N HIS A 3 -4.43 6.19 -3.56
CA HIS A 3 -5.29 5.54 -2.56
C HIS A 3 -6.38 4.65 -3.17
N PHE A 4 -6.97 5.08 -4.30
CA PHE A 4 -7.98 4.30 -5.02
C PHE A 4 -7.36 3.04 -5.65
N VAL A 5 -6.17 3.18 -6.23
CA VAL A 5 -5.41 2.03 -6.74
C VAL A 5 -5.08 1.08 -5.61
N GLY A 6 -4.62 1.59 -4.46
CA GLY A 6 -4.35 0.75 -3.28
C GLY A 6 -5.58 -0.01 -2.79
N PHE A 7 -6.73 0.65 -2.74
CA PHE A 7 -8.01 0.03 -2.39
C PHE A 7 -8.39 -1.09 -3.36
N LEU A 8 -8.40 -0.81 -4.66
CA LEU A 8 -8.80 -1.79 -5.68
C LEU A 8 -7.84 -2.99 -5.71
N THR A 9 -6.53 -2.72 -5.60
CA THR A 9 -5.51 -3.78 -5.51
C THR A 9 -5.71 -4.64 -4.27
N GLY A 10 -5.97 -4.05 -3.10
CA GLY A 10 -6.28 -4.81 -1.88
C GLY A 10 -7.55 -5.66 -2.03
N LEU A 11 -8.59 -5.11 -2.65
CA LEU A 11 -9.85 -5.80 -2.89
C LEU A 11 -9.69 -7.00 -3.82
N VAL A 12 -8.83 -6.90 -4.83
CA VAL A 12 -8.52 -8.00 -5.77
C VAL A 12 -7.52 -8.99 -5.18
N LEU A 13 -6.61 -8.56 -4.30
CA LEU A 13 -5.60 -9.42 -3.71
C LEU A 13 -6.24 -10.54 -2.85
N ALA A 14 -7.27 -10.22 -2.08
CA ALA A 14 -7.97 -11.20 -1.25
C ALA A 14 -8.53 -12.40 -2.04
N PRO A 15 -9.36 -12.23 -3.10
CA PRO A 15 -9.82 -13.36 -3.90
C PRO A 15 -8.66 -14.07 -4.60
N VAL A 16 -7.62 -13.37 -5.06
CA VAL A 16 -6.43 -14.02 -5.63
C VAL A 16 -5.78 -14.98 -4.62
N VAL A 17 -5.64 -14.57 -3.36
CA VAL A 17 -5.10 -15.41 -2.28
C VAL A 17 -6.02 -16.59 -2.00
N VAL A 18 -7.33 -16.36 -1.91
CA VAL A 18 -8.33 -17.41 -1.62
C VAL A 18 -8.36 -18.47 -2.71
N PHE A 19 -8.52 -18.07 -3.98
CA PHE A 19 -8.57 -19.00 -5.11
C PHE A 19 -7.21 -19.65 -5.36
N GLY A 20 -6.10 -18.92 -5.18
CA GLY A 20 -4.75 -19.47 -5.29
C GLY A 20 -4.49 -20.55 -4.24
N ALA A 21 -4.85 -20.32 -2.99
CA ALA A 21 -4.75 -21.32 -1.92
C ALA A 21 -5.70 -22.50 -2.15
N GLY A 22 -6.95 -22.24 -2.55
CA GLY A 22 -7.92 -23.28 -2.89
C GLY A 22 -7.50 -24.14 -4.07
N TRP A 23 -6.76 -23.59 -5.03
CA TRP A 23 -6.17 -24.33 -6.15
C TRP A 23 -4.96 -25.17 -5.72
N ALA A 24 -4.14 -24.66 -4.81
CA ALA A 24 -2.92 -25.32 -4.34
C ALA A 24 -3.21 -26.50 -3.39
N LEU A 25 -4.24 -26.39 -2.55
CA LEU A 25 -4.59 -27.40 -1.55
C LEU A 25 -4.70 -28.83 -2.12
N PRO A 26 -5.54 -29.12 -3.14
CA PRO A 26 -5.66 -30.47 -3.68
C PRO A 26 -4.34 -31.00 -4.28
N ARG A 27 -3.49 -30.12 -4.83
CA ARG A 27 -2.18 -30.49 -5.38
C ARG A 27 -1.18 -30.84 -4.29
N LEU A 28 -1.21 -30.11 -3.18
CA LEU A 28 -0.39 -30.44 -2.00
C LEU A 28 -0.82 -31.78 -1.39
N THR A 29 -2.12 -32.06 -1.34
CA THR A 29 -2.62 -33.36 -0.86
C THR A 29 -2.23 -34.50 -1.80
N GLU A 30 -2.26 -34.27 -3.11
CA GLU A 30 -1.84 -35.24 -4.12
C GLU A 30 -0.33 -35.54 -4.04
N LEU A 31 0.50 -34.51 -3.98
CA LEU A 31 1.95 -34.64 -3.78
C LEU A 31 2.27 -35.45 -2.52
N LYS A 32 1.58 -35.13 -1.41
CA LYS A 32 1.73 -35.85 -0.15
C LYS A 32 1.31 -37.31 -0.27
N ALA A 33 0.18 -37.60 -0.92
CA ALA A 33 -0.32 -38.95 -1.13
C ALA A 33 0.63 -39.80 -1.99
N GLN A 34 1.27 -39.18 -2.99
CA GLN A 34 2.25 -39.82 -3.86
C GLN A 34 3.66 -39.87 -3.26
N GLN A 35 3.86 -39.33 -2.05
CA GLN A 35 5.18 -39.15 -1.43
C GLN A 35 6.18 -38.41 -2.36
N ALA A 36 5.64 -37.56 -3.26
CA ALA A 36 6.41 -36.79 -4.21
C ALA A 36 6.90 -35.49 -3.57
N THR A 37 7.97 -34.93 -4.12
CA THR A 37 8.55 -33.66 -3.67
C THR A 37 8.16 -32.52 -4.60
N PHE A 38 8.40 -31.27 -4.17
CA PHE A 38 8.23 -30.08 -5.00
C PHE A 38 9.15 -30.04 -6.23
N LEU A 39 10.18 -30.88 -6.29
CA LEU A 39 11.08 -30.98 -7.44
C LEU A 39 10.57 -31.93 -8.52
N SER A 40 9.48 -32.66 -8.26
CA SER A 40 8.77 -33.42 -9.29
C SER A 40 8.10 -32.49 -10.31
N ALA A 41 7.83 -32.98 -11.54
CA ALA A 41 7.24 -32.18 -12.60
C ALA A 41 5.89 -31.52 -12.19
N GLY A 42 5.03 -32.24 -11.46
CA GLY A 42 3.79 -31.70 -10.90
C GLY A 42 3.99 -30.82 -9.66
N GLY A 43 5.03 -31.10 -8.88
CA GLY A 43 5.40 -30.34 -7.69
C GLY A 43 5.93 -28.93 -8.01
N ALA A 44 6.70 -28.80 -9.09
CA ALA A 44 7.35 -27.55 -9.46
C ALA A 44 6.35 -26.43 -9.76
N VAL A 45 5.24 -26.75 -10.45
CA VAL A 45 4.17 -25.79 -10.75
C VAL A 45 3.48 -25.35 -9.46
N THR A 46 3.20 -26.29 -8.56
CA THR A 46 2.58 -25.99 -7.26
C THR A 46 3.47 -25.08 -6.43
N LEU A 47 4.78 -25.35 -6.41
CA LEU A 47 5.77 -24.51 -5.73
C LEU A 47 5.79 -23.10 -6.33
N ALA A 48 5.87 -22.98 -7.66
CA ALA A 48 5.91 -21.69 -8.34
C ALA A 48 4.70 -20.81 -8.00
N VAL A 49 3.49 -21.37 -8.03
CA VAL A 49 2.26 -20.64 -7.66
C VAL A 49 2.29 -20.20 -6.20
N LEU A 50 2.69 -21.08 -5.28
CA LEU A 50 2.82 -20.74 -3.86
C LEU A 50 3.87 -19.65 -3.61
N SER A 51 4.99 -19.70 -4.32
CA SER A 51 6.03 -18.67 -4.26
C SER A 51 5.52 -17.32 -4.75
N VAL A 52 4.74 -17.28 -5.83
CA VAL A 52 4.10 -16.05 -6.32
C VAL A 52 3.12 -15.49 -5.27
N LEU A 53 2.27 -16.34 -4.68
CA LEU A 53 1.36 -15.91 -3.61
C LEU A 53 2.10 -15.37 -2.40
N ALA A 54 3.14 -16.07 -1.95
CA ALA A 54 3.98 -15.64 -0.83
C ALA A 54 4.67 -14.30 -1.13
N LEU A 55 5.19 -14.12 -2.35
CA LEU A 55 5.80 -12.87 -2.78
C LEU A 55 4.78 -11.72 -2.81
N LEU A 56 3.58 -11.94 -3.34
CA LEU A 56 2.52 -10.93 -3.35
C LEU A 56 2.16 -10.48 -1.93
N LEU A 57 2.01 -11.42 -1.00
CA LEU A 57 1.74 -11.13 0.41
C LEU A 57 2.91 -10.38 1.07
N ALA A 58 4.14 -10.83 0.84
CA ALA A 58 5.33 -10.19 1.37
C ALA A 58 5.46 -8.74 0.87
N VAL A 59 5.26 -8.51 -0.42
CA VAL A 59 5.26 -7.17 -1.02
C VAL A 59 4.15 -6.31 -0.41
N ALA A 60 2.93 -6.83 -0.27
CA ALA A 60 1.82 -6.11 0.35
C ALA A 60 2.11 -5.72 1.80
N MET A 61 2.82 -6.56 2.56
CA MET A 61 3.18 -6.30 3.96
C MET A 61 4.40 -5.40 4.14
N ALA A 62 5.42 -5.54 3.28
CA ALA A 62 6.75 -4.97 3.51
C ALA A 62 7.03 -3.70 2.70
N ALA A 63 6.31 -3.43 1.60
CA ALA A 63 6.65 -2.30 0.75
C ALA A 63 6.19 -0.96 1.39
N PRO A 64 7.11 -0.09 1.83
CA PRO A 64 6.75 1.19 2.47
C PRO A 64 6.13 2.18 1.47
N ARG A 65 6.33 1.95 0.17
CA ARG A 65 5.76 2.77 -0.91
C ARG A 65 4.33 2.39 -1.26
N LEU A 66 3.85 1.22 -0.83
CA LEU A 66 2.45 0.86 -0.99
C LEU A 66 1.65 1.57 0.09
N THR A 67 0.56 2.23 -0.31
CA THR A 67 -0.37 2.83 0.66
C THR A 67 -0.80 1.76 1.67
N PRO A 68 -0.86 2.06 2.99
CA PRO A 68 -1.27 1.11 4.02
C PRO A 68 -2.67 0.51 3.79
N MET A 69 -3.46 1.12 2.89
CA MET A 69 -4.72 0.61 2.36
C MET A 69 -4.61 -0.75 1.67
N VAL A 70 -3.53 -1.09 0.96
CA VAL A 70 -3.44 -2.37 0.22
C VAL A 70 -3.55 -3.58 1.17
N PRO A 71 -2.64 -3.74 2.15
CA PRO A 71 -2.72 -4.86 3.08
C PRO A 71 -3.97 -4.76 3.97
N GLY A 72 -4.37 -3.55 4.40
CA GLY A 72 -5.58 -3.35 5.22
C GLY A 72 -6.86 -3.82 4.52
N ILE A 73 -7.11 -3.37 3.29
CA ILE A 73 -8.29 -3.77 2.51
C ILE A 73 -8.23 -5.25 2.14
N ALA A 74 -7.06 -5.79 1.78
CA ALA A 74 -6.92 -7.23 1.54
C ALA A 74 -7.27 -8.05 2.79
N GLY A 75 -6.75 -7.65 3.95
CA GLY A 75 -7.02 -8.31 5.23
C GLY A 75 -8.50 -8.26 5.64
N LEU A 76 -9.12 -7.08 5.56
CA LEU A 76 -10.56 -6.91 5.82
C LEU A 76 -11.41 -7.72 4.85
N THR A 77 -11.04 -7.77 3.57
CA THR A 77 -11.75 -8.57 2.58
C THR A 77 -11.63 -10.07 2.88
N LEU A 78 -10.44 -10.56 3.26
CA LEU A 78 -10.24 -11.96 3.67
C LEU A 78 -11.08 -12.32 4.89
N ILE A 79 -11.10 -11.47 5.92
CA ILE A 79 -11.93 -11.66 7.11
C ILE A 79 -13.41 -11.67 6.73
N GLY A 80 -13.85 -10.70 5.92
CA GLY A 80 -15.24 -10.59 5.46
C GLY A 80 -15.68 -11.81 4.65
N LEU A 81 -14.82 -12.34 3.78
CA LEU A 81 -15.10 -13.58 3.04
C LEU A 81 -15.20 -14.79 3.97
N SER A 82 -14.27 -14.96 4.91
CA SER A 82 -14.32 -16.06 5.89
C SER A 82 -15.57 -16.01 6.75
N VAL A 83 -15.89 -14.84 7.32
CA VAL A 83 -17.10 -14.65 8.13
C VAL A 83 -18.36 -14.84 7.28
N GLY A 84 -18.37 -14.30 6.06
CA GLY A 84 -19.48 -14.46 5.12
C GLY A 84 -19.74 -15.91 4.74
N ALA A 85 -18.70 -16.70 4.52
CA ALA A 85 -18.82 -18.13 4.22
C ALA A 85 -19.42 -18.94 5.38
N VAL A 86 -19.17 -18.53 6.64
CA VAL A 86 -19.76 -19.16 7.82
C VAL A 86 -21.21 -18.71 8.03
N LEU A 87 -21.49 -17.40 7.90
CA LEU A 87 -22.81 -16.85 8.20
C LEU A 87 -23.83 -17.05 7.08
N ARG A 88 -23.37 -17.15 5.83
CA ARG A 88 -24.20 -17.25 4.63
C ARG A 88 -23.59 -18.21 3.61
N PRO A 89 -23.56 -19.52 3.92
CA PRO A 89 -22.97 -20.52 3.03
C PRO A 89 -23.66 -20.56 1.66
N GLU A 90 -24.94 -20.14 1.55
CA GLU A 90 -25.70 -20.15 0.29
C GLU A 90 -25.17 -19.14 -0.74
N LEU A 91 -24.35 -18.18 -0.32
CA LEU A 91 -23.65 -17.27 -1.25
C LEU A 91 -22.60 -17.99 -2.08
N ALA A 92 -22.05 -19.11 -1.58
CA ALA A 92 -21.09 -19.92 -2.30
C ALA A 92 -21.68 -20.49 -3.59
N ASP A 93 -22.96 -20.88 -3.57
CA ASP A 93 -23.65 -21.47 -4.72
C ASP A 93 -23.83 -20.49 -5.89
N ARG A 94 -23.67 -19.18 -5.63
CA ARG A 94 -23.79 -18.12 -6.62
C ARG A 94 -22.47 -17.78 -7.31
N LEU A 95 -21.36 -18.31 -6.83
CA LEU A 95 -20.05 -18.03 -7.42
C LEU A 95 -19.87 -18.79 -8.74
N PRO A 96 -19.30 -18.16 -9.77
CA PRO A 96 -18.98 -18.84 -11.01
C PRO A 96 -17.97 -19.95 -10.76
N ARG A 97 -18.20 -21.11 -11.36
CA ARG A 97 -17.28 -22.25 -11.24
C ARG A 97 -15.94 -21.91 -11.90
N GLY A 98 -14.86 -22.20 -11.20
CA GLY A 98 -13.52 -21.90 -11.66
C GLY A 98 -12.45 -22.67 -10.90
N PRO A 99 -11.19 -22.61 -11.37
CA PRO A 99 -10.07 -23.27 -10.72
C PRO A 99 -9.90 -22.73 -9.29
N GLY A 100 -9.74 -23.64 -8.33
CA GLY A 100 -9.53 -23.30 -6.92
C GLY A 100 -10.78 -22.97 -6.12
N LEU A 101 -11.96 -22.90 -6.73
CA LEU A 101 -13.22 -22.61 -6.02
C LEU A 101 -13.53 -23.70 -4.98
N SER A 102 -13.43 -24.98 -5.32
CA SER A 102 -13.72 -26.08 -4.39
C SER A 102 -12.86 -25.99 -3.13
N GLY A 103 -11.54 -25.93 -3.28
CA GLY A 103 -10.64 -25.79 -2.14
C GLY A 103 -10.82 -24.46 -1.40
N ALA A 104 -11.21 -23.38 -2.06
CA ALA A 104 -11.54 -22.12 -1.39
C ALA A 104 -12.77 -22.28 -0.48
N LEU A 105 -13.81 -22.95 -0.97
CA LEU A 105 -15.02 -23.26 -0.21
C LEU A 105 -14.76 -24.22 0.97
N ASP A 106 -13.74 -25.05 0.89
CA ASP A 106 -13.30 -25.88 2.02
C ASP A 106 -12.52 -25.05 3.07
N LEU A 107 -11.67 -24.12 2.62
CA LEU A 107 -10.77 -23.35 3.49
C LEU A 107 -11.45 -22.16 4.18
N LEU A 108 -12.38 -21.49 3.50
CA LEU A 108 -13.06 -20.28 3.98
C LEU A 108 -13.84 -20.51 5.28
N PRO A 109 -14.73 -21.52 5.39
CA PRO A 109 -15.48 -21.82 6.60
C PRO A 109 -14.60 -22.34 7.74
N LEU A 110 -13.46 -22.95 7.42
CA LEU A 110 -12.48 -23.41 8.40
C LEU A 110 -11.73 -22.25 9.07
N GLY A 111 -11.88 -21.03 8.55
CA GLY A 111 -11.30 -19.82 9.14
C GLY A 111 -9.78 -19.69 8.96
N VAL A 112 -9.17 -20.49 8.07
CA VAL A 112 -7.71 -20.49 7.84
C VAL A 112 -7.18 -19.12 7.41
N PHE A 113 -8.01 -18.30 6.76
CA PHE A 113 -7.64 -16.96 6.33
C PHE A 113 -7.80 -15.88 7.40
N LEU A 114 -8.47 -16.14 8.53
CA LEU A 114 -8.62 -15.18 9.62
C LEU A 114 -7.28 -14.70 10.22
N PRO A 115 -6.33 -15.58 10.59
CA PRO A 115 -5.04 -15.14 11.12
C PRO A 115 -4.25 -14.33 10.09
N LEU A 116 -4.28 -14.72 8.81
CA LEU A 116 -3.64 -13.98 7.73
C LEU A 116 -4.30 -12.61 7.52
N GLY A 117 -5.63 -12.57 7.52
CA GLY A 117 -6.40 -11.34 7.40
C GLY A 117 -6.07 -10.37 8.53
N LEU A 118 -6.02 -10.87 9.78
CA LEU A 118 -5.62 -10.06 10.93
C LEU A 118 -4.18 -9.55 10.79
N ALA A 119 -3.25 -10.40 10.38
CA ALA A 119 -1.85 -10.02 10.14
C ALA A 119 -1.71 -8.91 9.09
N LEU A 120 -2.56 -8.92 8.06
CA LEU A 120 -2.60 -7.89 7.01
C LEU A 120 -3.25 -6.58 7.46
N VAL A 121 -4.15 -6.60 8.45
CA VAL A 121 -4.77 -5.39 9.01
C VAL A 121 -3.81 -4.66 9.97
N ILE A 122 -2.96 -5.38 10.71
CA ILE A 122 -2.03 -4.79 11.71
C ILE A 122 -1.25 -3.57 11.16
N PRO A 123 -0.60 -3.64 9.96
CA PRO A 123 0.07 -2.50 9.34
C PRO A 123 -0.70 -1.18 9.33
N MET A 124 -2.03 -1.22 9.25
CA MET A 124 -2.88 -0.03 9.18
C MET A 124 -2.85 0.80 10.47
N PHE A 125 -2.56 0.16 11.61
CA PHE A 125 -2.50 0.80 12.92
C PHE A 125 -1.10 1.32 13.29
N LEU A 126 -0.08 1.04 12.47
CA LEU A 126 1.25 1.60 12.67
C LEU A 126 1.32 3.02 12.10
N ALA A 127 1.37 4.02 13.01
CA ALA A 127 1.48 5.43 12.66
C ALA A 127 2.65 5.75 11.71
N SER A 128 3.76 5.02 11.85
CA SER A 128 4.97 5.13 11.01
C SER A 128 4.75 4.86 9.52
N ARG A 129 3.61 4.26 9.14
CA ARG A 129 3.25 4.00 7.73
C ARG A 129 2.43 5.12 7.09
N TRP A 130 1.88 6.01 7.92
CA TRP A 130 1.09 7.17 7.49
C TRP A 130 1.96 8.42 7.41
N THR A 131 2.94 8.54 8.30
CA THR A 131 3.98 9.56 8.24
C THR A 131 5.03 9.13 7.23
N GLY A 132 4.94 9.63 6.00
CA GLY A 132 5.96 9.39 4.99
C GLY A 132 7.33 9.82 5.50
N ALA A 133 8.39 9.18 4.99
CA ALA A 133 9.78 9.58 5.21
C ALA A 133 10.10 11.02 4.74
N GLU A 134 9.11 11.75 4.22
CA GLU A 134 9.16 13.20 3.98
C GLU A 134 9.28 14.02 5.28
N HIS A 135 9.03 13.44 6.46
CA HIS A 135 9.39 14.04 7.76
C HIS A 135 10.78 13.58 8.27
N GLY A 136 11.54 12.87 7.44
CA GLY A 136 12.98 12.62 7.66
C GLY A 136 13.86 13.78 7.20
N ASP A 137 13.24 14.81 6.60
CA ASP A 137 13.74 16.18 6.53
C ASP A 137 12.92 17.02 7.53
N GLY A 138 12.74 16.45 8.73
CA GLY A 138 12.38 17.28 9.86
C GLY A 138 13.58 18.17 10.04
N VAL A 139 13.44 19.43 9.63
CA VAL A 139 14.35 20.54 9.87
C VAL A 139 15.13 20.20 11.13
N THR A 140 16.40 19.83 10.98
CA THR A 140 17.22 19.52 12.16
C THR A 140 17.16 20.76 13.05
N GLU A 141 17.29 20.63 14.38
CA GLU A 141 17.33 21.84 15.23
C GLU A 141 18.29 22.88 14.62
N GLU A 142 19.42 22.42 14.09
CA GLU A 142 20.40 23.21 13.34
C GLU A 142 19.81 23.97 12.14
N GLU A 143 19.03 23.34 11.27
CA GLU A 143 18.41 23.98 10.09
C GLU A 143 17.21 24.90 10.47
N TYR A 144 16.56 24.65 11.62
CA TYR A 144 15.46 25.47 12.14
C TYR A 144 16.01 26.76 12.75
N PHE A 145 17.20 26.67 13.33
CA PHE A 145 17.95 27.81 13.81
C PHE A 145 18.62 28.58 12.66
N ASP A 146 19.18 27.92 11.65
CA ASP A 146 19.83 28.59 10.50
C ASP A 146 18.87 29.52 9.76
N GLY A 147 17.64 29.06 9.47
CA GLY A 147 16.61 29.88 8.83
C GLY A 147 16.08 31.04 9.69
N LEU A 148 16.34 31.05 11.01
CA LEU A 148 15.92 32.12 11.92
C LEU A 148 17.00 33.19 12.12
N TYR A 149 18.26 32.88 11.82
CA TYR A 149 19.38 33.82 11.98
C TYR A 149 19.81 34.50 10.68
N ASP A 150 19.41 33.97 9.51
CA ASP A 150 19.77 34.54 8.20
C ASP A 150 18.85 35.69 7.73
N GLU A 151 17.70 35.95 8.37
CA GLU A 151 16.74 36.97 7.89
C GLU A 151 16.88 38.37 8.53
N ASP A 152 17.75 38.58 9.53
CA ASP A 152 17.70 39.83 10.34
C ASP A 152 18.94 40.77 10.30
N TYR A 153 19.90 40.61 9.38
CA TYR A 153 21.04 41.56 9.29
C TYR A 153 21.59 41.85 7.87
N GLU A 154 20.74 42.15 6.88
CA GLU A 154 21.21 42.85 5.65
C GLU A 154 20.19 43.89 5.16
N ASP A 155 19.81 44.87 5.98
CA ASP A 155 18.93 45.96 5.48
C ASP A 155 19.25 47.36 6.04
N ASP A 156 20.54 47.72 6.14
CA ASP A 156 20.94 49.05 6.64
C ASP A 156 22.02 49.79 5.81
N GLU A 157 22.15 49.50 4.51
CA GLU A 157 23.08 50.25 3.62
C GLU A 157 22.47 50.80 2.32
N ARG A 158 21.17 51.13 2.27
CA ARG A 158 20.58 51.80 1.09
C ARG A 158 19.93 53.16 1.30
N ASP A 159 20.09 53.78 2.47
CA ASP A 159 19.49 55.10 2.76
C ASP A 159 20.49 56.20 3.13
N ARG A 160 21.59 56.32 2.38
CA ARG A 160 22.39 57.56 2.36
C ARG A 160 22.83 57.95 0.95
N GLN A 161 21.92 58.55 0.19
CA GLN A 161 22.32 59.51 -0.84
C GLN A 161 21.31 60.67 -0.92
N PRO A 162 21.66 61.88 -0.42
CA PRO A 162 20.81 63.05 -0.56
C PRO A 162 21.05 63.81 -1.86
N ALA A 163 19.92 64.23 -2.45
CA ALA A 163 19.72 65.38 -3.34
C ALA A 163 20.32 65.35 -4.77
N ALA A 164 19.57 64.73 -5.70
CA ALA A 164 19.65 65.09 -7.12
C ALA A 164 19.04 66.47 -7.35
N ALA A 165 19.89 67.39 -7.81
CA ALA A 165 19.55 68.78 -8.11
C ALA A 165 18.47 68.90 -9.20
N SER A 166 17.44 69.66 -8.86
CA SER A 166 16.35 70.13 -9.69
C SER A 166 16.87 70.95 -10.88
N ARG A 167 16.45 70.60 -12.10
CA ARG A 167 16.51 71.48 -13.28
C ARG A 167 15.08 71.80 -13.77
N PRO A 168 14.80 73.03 -14.21
CA PRO A 168 13.44 73.55 -14.31
C PRO A 168 12.77 73.31 -15.66
N SER A 169 11.47 73.01 -15.54
CA SER A 169 10.32 73.25 -16.43
C SER A 169 10.55 73.83 -17.84
N GLY A 170 10.33 72.99 -18.84
CA GLY A 170 10.02 73.38 -20.21
C GLY A 170 8.64 74.03 -20.32
N HIS A 171 8.62 75.22 -20.92
CA HIS A 171 7.45 76.05 -21.16
C HIS A 171 6.64 75.50 -22.35
N ARG A 172 5.34 75.26 -22.11
CA ARG A 172 4.34 74.87 -23.11
C ARG A 172 3.67 76.13 -23.64
N ARG A 173 3.71 76.38 -24.95
CA ARG A 173 2.76 77.28 -25.63
C ARG A 173 2.28 76.61 -26.90
N SER A 174 0.98 76.36 -26.94
CA SER A 174 0.16 76.10 -28.12
C SER A 174 -0.11 77.44 -28.82
N ASP A 175 0.12 77.49 -30.14
CA ASP A 175 -0.85 77.82 -31.20
C ASP A 175 -0.12 77.85 -32.56
#